data_AF-A0A518HNQ7-F1
#
_entry.id   AF-A0A518HNQ7-F1
#
_cell.length_a   1.000
_cell.length_b   1.000
_cell.length_c   1.000
_cell.angle_alpha   90.00
_cell.angle_beta   90.00
_cell.angle_gamma   90.00
#
_symmetry.space_group_name_H-M   'P 1'
#
loop_
_entity.id
_entity.type
_entity.pdbx_description
1 polymer ?
#
loop_
_entity_poly.entity_id
_entity_poly.type
_entity_poly.pdbx_seq_one_letter_code
_entity_poly.pdbx_strand_id
1 'polypeptide(L)'
;MSESSTHPWSDSWPENVRTASKTLGFSSIIALLRSMEAVPYATVAEKIGGIPPIQIIALAFEEAKRSDSLEWVIRDCLCRNIVEKCRAGWDCGDNSRSNRTRAVGAWVTEVSRTGQNPELRERLLSMAKQLLESDVDASWIPKSNSDPVLEKLFEQLELG
;
A
#
# COMPACT_ATOMS: atom_id res chain seq x y z
N MET A 1 -24.45 -28.77 -4.98
CA MET A 1 -24.41 -27.30 -5.02
C MET A 1 -23.03 -26.94 -5.53
N SER A 2 -22.93 -26.47 -6.77
CA SER A 2 -21.63 -26.15 -7.38
C SER A 2 -21.15 -24.82 -6.80
N GLU A 3 -20.09 -24.87 -6.00
CA GLU A 3 -19.28 -23.69 -5.70
C GLU A 3 -18.58 -23.30 -6.99
N SER A 4 -19.20 -22.39 -7.75
CA SER A 4 -18.49 -21.65 -8.79
C SER A 4 -17.53 -20.72 -8.08
N SER A 5 -16.35 -21.22 -7.70
CA SER A 5 -15.24 -20.39 -7.26
C SER A 5 -14.87 -19.49 -8.45
N THR A 6 -15.37 -18.27 -8.47
CA THR A 6 -14.96 -17.25 -9.45
C THR A 6 -13.44 -17.14 -9.37
N HIS A 7 -12.78 -17.51 -10.47
CA HIS A 7 -11.33 -17.46 -10.55
C HIS A 7 -10.87 -16.04 -10.21
N PRO A 8 -9.89 -15.83 -9.31
CA PRO A 8 -9.54 -14.50 -8.82
C PRO A 8 -9.12 -13.55 -9.95
N TRP A 9 -8.70 -14.07 -11.10
CA TRP A 9 -8.33 -13.30 -12.28
C TRP A 9 -9.36 -13.33 -13.41
N SER A 10 -10.62 -13.66 -13.14
CA SER A 10 -11.70 -13.49 -14.12
C SER A 10 -11.83 -12.01 -14.51
N ASP A 11 -12.32 -11.71 -15.72
CA ASP A 11 -12.54 -10.32 -16.15
C ASP A 11 -13.42 -9.50 -15.17
N SER A 12 -14.27 -10.16 -14.39
CA SER A 12 -15.12 -9.57 -13.36
C SER A 12 -14.45 -9.40 -11.98
N TRP A 13 -13.14 -9.62 -11.86
CA TRP A 13 -12.45 -9.47 -10.58
C TRP A 13 -12.60 -8.06 -9.97
N PRO A 14 -12.56 -6.94 -10.72
CA PRO A 14 -12.75 -5.61 -10.14
C PRO A 14 -14.09 -5.48 -9.42
N GLU A 15 -15.16 -5.94 -10.04
CA GLU A 15 -16.52 -5.93 -9.51
C GLU A 15 -16.65 -6.84 -8.29
N ASN A 16 -15.99 -8.00 -8.30
CA ASN A 16 -15.98 -8.92 -7.17
C ASN A 16 -15.36 -8.28 -5.92
N VAL A 17 -14.19 -7.62 -6.07
CA VAL A 17 -13.52 -6.95 -4.95
C VAL A 17 -14.34 -5.77 -4.44
N ARG A 18 -14.91 -4.97 -5.34
CA ARG A 18 -15.82 -3.85 -4.98
C ARG A 18 -17.06 -4.36 -4.24
N THR A 19 -17.64 -5.47 -4.67
CA THR A 19 -18.82 -6.09 -4.04
C THR A 19 -18.49 -6.66 -2.66
N ALA A 20 -17.33 -7.31 -2.52
CA ALA A 20 -16.85 -7.80 -1.23
C ALA A 20 -16.67 -6.65 -0.22
N SER A 21 -16.03 -5.55 -0.65
CA SER A 21 -15.90 -4.33 0.17
C SER A 21 -17.25 -3.74 0.58
N LYS A 22 -18.20 -3.64 -0.35
CA LYS A 22 -19.57 -3.16 -0.09
C LYS A 22 -20.35 -4.05 0.87
N THR A 23 -20.17 -5.37 0.78
CA THR A 23 -20.80 -6.32 1.71
C THR A 23 -20.35 -6.11 3.15
N LEU A 24 -19.14 -5.57 3.35
CA LEU A 24 -18.63 -5.16 4.65
C LEU A 24 -19.03 -3.73 5.06
N GLY A 25 -19.87 -3.05 4.28
CA GLY A 25 -20.39 -1.72 4.58
C GLY A 25 -19.53 -0.55 4.08
N PHE A 26 -18.51 -0.81 3.25
CA PHE A 26 -17.66 0.26 2.72
C PHE A 26 -18.13 0.72 1.34
N SER A 27 -18.15 2.04 1.13
CA SER A 27 -18.59 2.65 -0.14
C SER A 27 -17.55 2.56 -1.27
N SER A 28 -16.27 2.35 -0.93
CA SER A 28 -15.15 2.27 -1.87
C SER A 28 -13.99 1.45 -1.28
N ILE A 29 -12.98 1.14 -2.10
CA ILE A 29 -11.75 0.49 -1.64
C ILE A 29 -10.93 1.44 -0.76
N ILE A 30 -10.85 2.72 -1.13
CA ILE A 30 -10.20 3.73 -0.29
C ILE A 30 -10.88 3.85 1.09
N ALA A 31 -12.22 3.80 1.15
CA ALA A 31 -12.96 3.84 2.42
C ALA A 31 -12.65 2.62 3.30
N LEU A 32 -12.57 1.42 2.70
CA LEU A 32 -12.12 0.21 3.37
C LEU A 32 -10.70 0.39 3.92
N LEU A 33 -9.75 0.85 3.11
CA LEU A 33 -8.36 1.04 3.52
C LEU A 33 -8.22 2.08 4.65
N ARG A 34 -8.96 3.18 4.59
CA ARG A 34 -9.03 4.20 5.66
C ARG A 34 -9.57 3.65 6.97
N SER A 35 -10.50 2.70 6.93
CA SER A 35 -11.00 2.05 8.15
C SER A 35 -10.00 1.08 8.79
N MET A 36 -8.97 0.69 8.05
CA MET A 36 -7.93 -0.27 8.44
C MET A 36 -6.55 0.32 8.17
N GLU A 37 -6.27 1.52 8.68
CA GLU A 37 -5.00 2.21 8.46
C GLU A 37 -3.80 1.35 8.86
N ALA A 38 -2.74 1.40 8.07
CA ALA A 38 -1.48 0.69 8.29
C ALA A 38 -1.56 -0.86 8.37
N VAL A 39 -2.76 -1.45 8.29
CA VAL A 39 -2.94 -2.91 8.26
C VAL A 39 -2.36 -3.49 6.97
N PRO A 40 -1.49 -4.52 6.99
CA PRO A 40 -0.94 -5.11 5.77
C PRO A 40 -2.02 -5.53 4.76
N TYR A 41 -1.77 -5.35 3.46
CA TYR A 41 -2.76 -5.70 2.43
C TYR A 41 -3.17 -7.18 2.46
N ALA A 42 -2.25 -8.09 2.84
CA ALA A 42 -2.57 -9.50 3.06
C ALA A 42 -3.68 -9.71 4.11
N THR A 43 -3.63 -8.95 5.20
CA THR A 43 -4.64 -9.03 6.26
C THR A 43 -5.97 -8.38 5.83
N VAL A 44 -5.94 -7.30 5.06
CA VAL A 44 -7.16 -6.72 4.45
C VAL A 44 -7.79 -7.72 3.49
N ALA A 45 -6.98 -8.34 2.63
CA ALA A 45 -7.36 -9.38 1.68
C ALA A 45 -8.07 -10.56 2.34
N GLU A 46 -7.52 -11.09 3.43
CA GLU A 46 -8.15 -12.16 4.23
C GLU A 46 -9.53 -11.72 4.75
N LYS A 47 -9.64 -10.50 5.28
CA LYS A 47 -10.90 -9.96 5.83
C LYS A 47 -12.01 -9.81 4.78
N ILE A 48 -11.65 -9.53 3.53
CA ILE A 48 -12.63 -9.32 2.45
C ILE A 48 -12.91 -10.58 1.61
N GLY A 49 -12.51 -11.76 2.08
CA GLY A 49 -12.83 -13.04 1.44
C GLY A 49 -11.68 -13.69 0.67
N GLY A 50 -10.43 -13.42 1.04
CA GLY A 50 -9.27 -14.10 0.46
C GLY A 50 -8.89 -13.59 -0.94
N ILE A 51 -9.05 -12.29 -1.17
CA ILE A 51 -8.73 -11.63 -2.45
C ILE A 51 -7.21 -11.42 -2.59
N PRO A 52 -6.60 -11.58 -3.77
CA PRO A 52 -5.19 -11.23 -3.95
C PRO A 52 -4.88 -9.76 -3.55
N PRO A 53 -3.89 -9.49 -2.67
CA PRO A 53 -3.56 -8.13 -2.21
C PRO A 53 -3.34 -7.12 -3.34
N ILE A 54 -2.70 -7.55 -4.43
CA ILE A 54 -2.42 -6.71 -5.60
C ILE A 54 -3.69 -6.16 -6.27
N GLN A 55 -4.83 -6.85 -6.15
CA GLN A 55 -6.10 -6.38 -6.68
C GLN A 55 -6.68 -5.23 -5.85
N ILE A 56 -6.51 -5.28 -4.53
CA ILE A 56 -6.89 -4.19 -3.62
C ILE A 56 -6.05 -2.95 -3.95
N ILE A 57 -4.74 -3.13 -4.11
CA ILE A 57 -3.80 -2.06 -4.50
C ILE A 57 -4.25 -1.45 -5.84
N ALA A 58 -4.45 -2.27 -6.86
CA ALA A 58 -4.84 -1.78 -8.19
C ALA A 58 -6.13 -0.94 -8.16
N LEU A 59 -7.16 -1.38 -7.45
CA LEU A 59 -8.42 -0.63 -7.33
C LEU A 59 -8.30 0.63 -6.48
N ALA A 60 -7.48 0.61 -5.42
CA ALA A 60 -7.22 1.80 -4.62
C ALA A 60 -6.59 2.90 -5.47
N PHE A 61 -5.58 2.57 -6.29
CA PHE A 61 -4.97 3.51 -7.22
C PHE A 61 -5.92 3.96 -8.33
N GLU A 62 -6.77 3.07 -8.85
CA GLU A 62 -7.80 3.42 -9.83
C GLU A 62 -8.79 4.45 -9.26
N GLU A 63 -9.26 4.25 -8.02
CA GLU A 63 -10.14 5.19 -7.31
C GLU A 63 -9.42 6.52 -7.02
N ALA A 64 -8.16 6.46 -6.61
CA ALA A 64 -7.39 7.63 -6.22
C ALA A 64 -7.20 8.62 -7.37
N LYS A 65 -6.98 8.11 -8.59
CA LYS A 65 -6.92 8.92 -9.81
C LYS A 65 -8.20 9.71 -10.10
N ARG A 66 -9.34 9.26 -9.59
CA ARG A 66 -10.65 9.91 -9.80
C ARG A 66 -11.06 10.82 -8.64
N SER A 67 -10.35 10.79 -7.51
CA SER A 67 -10.81 11.36 -6.23
C SER A 67 -9.77 12.22 -5.51
N ASP A 68 -8.75 12.70 -6.23
CA ASP A 68 -7.65 13.53 -5.69
C ASP A 68 -6.99 12.94 -4.42
N SER A 69 -6.97 11.61 -4.35
CA SER A 69 -6.49 10.86 -3.17
C SER A 69 -5.20 10.11 -3.47
N LEU A 70 -4.49 10.48 -4.54
CA LEU A 70 -3.32 9.76 -5.04
C LEU A 70 -2.18 9.78 -4.04
N GLU A 71 -1.86 10.95 -3.46
CA GLU A 71 -0.83 11.07 -2.44
C GLU A 71 -1.12 10.18 -1.24
N TRP A 72 -2.37 10.23 -0.76
CA TRP A 72 -2.83 9.41 0.35
C TRP A 72 -2.63 7.92 0.04
N VAL A 73 -3.03 7.43 -1.13
CA VAL A 73 -2.85 6.01 -1.50
C VAL A 73 -1.37 5.63 -1.64
N ILE A 74 -0.53 6.49 -2.22
CA ILE A 74 0.91 6.22 -2.34
C ILE A 74 1.56 6.11 -0.95
N ARG A 75 1.20 7.01 -0.03
CA ARG A 75 1.73 7.01 1.33
C ARG A 75 1.21 5.84 2.17
N ASP A 76 -0.09 5.53 2.06
CA ASP A 76 -0.71 4.37 2.73
C ASP A 76 -0.05 3.07 2.26
N CYS A 77 0.22 2.96 0.96
CA CYS A 77 0.91 1.81 0.38
C CYS A 77 2.31 1.62 0.97
N LEU A 78 3.08 2.69 1.14
CA LEU A 78 4.39 2.62 1.81
C LEU A 78 4.24 2.17 3.27
N CYS A 79 3.32 2.80 4.00
CA CYS A 79 3.04 2.49 5.40
C CYS A 79 2.76 0.98 5.60
N ARG A 80 1.82 0.42 4.83
CA ARG A 80 1.46 -1.01 4.89
C ARG A 80 2.64 -1.92 4.55
N ASN A 81 3.46 -1.57 3.56
CA ASN A 81 4.65 -2.34 3.22
C ASN A 81 5.68 -2.35 4.35
N ILE A 82 5.88 -1.21 5.03
CA ILE A 82 6.78 -1.14 6.19
C ILE A 82 6.23 -2.00 7.33
N VAL A 83 4.95 -1.87 7.68
CA VAL A 83 4.32 -2.69 8.73
C VAL A 83 4.43 -4.19 8.41
N GLU A 84 4.22 -4.58 7.16
CA GLU A 84 4.25 -5.98 6.77
C GLU A 84 5.65 -6.61 6.90
N LYS A 85 6.69 -5.89 6.43
CA LYS A 85 8.05 -6.42 6.33
C LYS A 85 8.93 -6.10 7.54
N CYS A 86 8.70 -4.99 8.21
CA CYS A 86 9.52 -4.48 9.33
C CYS A 86 8.80 -4.67 10.67
N ARG A 87 8.15 -5.82 10.88
CA ARG A 87 7.32 -6.11 12.08
C ARG A 87 8.04 -5.96 13.42
N ALA A 88 9.36 -6.11 13.43
CA ALA A 88 10.19 -5.97 14.63
C ALA A 88 10.68 -4.54 14.86
N GLY A 89 10.48 -3.62 13.91
CA GLY A 89 11.09 -2.30 13.86
C GLY A 89 11.85 -2.09 12.54
N TRP A 90 12.04 -0.83 12.16
CA TRP A 90 12.80 -0.41 10.98
C TRP A 90 14.20 -1.02 10.93
N ASP A 91 14.94 -0.95 12.03
CA ASP A 91 16.33 -1.38 12.15
C ASP A 91 16.56 -2.47 13.19
N CYS A 92 15.53 -3.27 13.47
CA CYS A 92 15.58 -4.34 14.45
C CYS A 92 15.79 -5.74 13.83
N GLY A 93 16.75 -6.48 14.38
CA GLY A 93 17.04 -7.88 14.05
C GLY A 93 17.98 -8.07 12.86
N ASP A 94 18.48 -9.30 12.71
CA ASP A 94 19.56 -9.65 11.77
C ASP A 94 19.21 -9.41 10.29
N ASN A 95 17.92 -9.37 9.97
CA ASN A 95 17.41 -9.18 8.61
C ASN A 95 16.89 -7.76 8.35
N SER A 96 17.10 -6.80 9.26
CA SER A 96 16.52 -5.45 9.16
C SER A 96 16.81 -4.77 7.82
N ARG A 97 18.07 -4.80 7.37
CA ARG A 97 18.48 -4.26 6.06
C ARG A 97 17.71 -4.88 4.89
N SER A 98 17.52 -6.20 4.89
CA SER A 98 16.76 -6.89 3.84
C SER A 98 15.28 -6.52 3.90
N ASN A 99 14.70 -6.46 5.10
CA ASN A 99 13.30 -6.12 5.32
C ASN A 99 12.96 -4.71 4.84
N ARG A 100 13.78 -3.71 5.20
CA ARG A 100 13.61 -2.32 4.75
C ARG A 100 13.68 -2.20 3.23
N THR A 101 14.71 -2.79 2.62
CA THR A 101 14.86 -2.80 1.15
C THR A 101 13.68 -3.46 0.46
N ARG A 102 13.16 -4.56 1.02
CA ARG A 102 11.97 -5.25 0.48
C ARG A 102 10.71 -4.40 0.63
N ALA A 103 10.54 -3.70 1.75
CA ALA A 103 9.40 -2.82 1.98
C ALA A 103 9.36 -1.69 0.94
N VAL A 104 10.44 -0.92 0.81
CA VAL A 104 10.49 0.20 -0.14
C VAL A 104 10.51 -0.27 -1.60
N GLY A 105 11.16 -1.41 -1.90
CA GLY A 105 11.19 -1.97 -3.24
C GLY A 105 9.84 -2.51 -3.72
N ALA A 106 9.05 -3.11 -2.82
CA ALA A 106 7.68 -3.52 -3.09
C ALA A 106 6.80 -2.29 -3.36
N TRP A 107 6.85 -1.29 -2.48
CA TRP A 107 6.14 -0.01 -2.65
C TRP A 107 6.44 0.66 -4.00
N VAL A 108 7.72 0.83 -4.38
CA VAL A 108 8.11 1.43 -5.66
C VAL A 108 7.50 0.64 -6.83
N THR A 109 7.56 -0.70 -6.76
CA THR A 109 7.00 -1.60 -7.78
C THR A 109 5.49 -1.44 -7.90
N GLU A 110 4.79 -1.48 -6.77
CA GLU A 110 3.33 -1.40 -6.68
C GLU A 110 2.79 -0.07 -7.20
N VAL A 111 3.38 1.05 -6.78
CA VAL A 111 3.00 2.39 -7.27
C VAL A 111 3.31 2.50 -8.76
N SER A 112 4.50 2.09 -9.22
CA SER A 112 4.91 2.18 -10.63
C SER A 112 4.01 1.38 -11.56
N ARG A 113 3.42 0.27 -11.11
CA ARG A 113 2.50 -0.55 -11.92
C ARG A 113 1.19 0.16 -12.23
N THR A 114 0.84 1.20 -11.48
CA THR A 114 -0.49 1.81 -11.57
C THR A 114 -0.59 2.90 -12.63
N GLY A 115 0.52 3.41 -13.17
CA GLY A 115 0.50 4.40 -14.25
C GLY A 115 1.90 4.81 -14.69
N GLN A 116 2.09 4.91 -16.01
CA GLN A 116 3.36 5.08 -16.73
C GLN A 116 3.90 6.50 -16.66
N ASN A 117 4.14 7.05 -15.47
CA ASN A 117 4.94 8.27 -15.35
C ASN A 117 6.38 7.87 -14.92
N PRO A 118 7.35 7.81 -15.85
CA PRO A 118 8.74 7.54 -15.52
C PRO A 118 9.29 8.51 -14.47
N GLU A 119 8.88 9.78 -14.49
CA GLU A 119 9.32 10.77 -13.50
C GLU A 119 8.82 10.42 -12.11
N LEU A 120 7.59 9.90 -11.98
CA LEU A 120 7.07 9.43 -10.70
C LEU A 120 7.95 8.30 -10.17
N ARG A 121 8.35 7.34 -11.01
CA ARG A 121 9.24 6.24 -10.58
C ARG A 121 10.57 6.75 -10.05
N GLU A 122 11.18 7.72 -10.73
CA GLU A 122 12.44 8.33 -10.27
C GLU A 122 12.27 9.04 -8.93
N ARG A 123 11.17 9.78 -8.74
CA ARG A 123 10.82 10.42 -7.46
C ARG A 123 10.65 9.39 -6.35
N LEU A 124 9.91 8.31 -6.60
CA LEU A 124 9.72 7.22 -5.63
C LEU A 124 11.05 6.55 -5.26
N LEU A 125 11.95 6.34 -6.22
CA LEU A 125 13.30 5.80 -5.96
C LEU A 125 14.13 6.76 -5.12
N SER A 126 14.05 8.06 -5.37
CA SER A 126 14.71 9.09 -4.56
C SER A 126 14.20 9.08 -3.12
N MET A 127 12.88 9.05 -2.92
CA MET A 127 12.25 8.94 -1.60
C MET A 127 12.64 7.63 -0.89
N ALA A 128 12.63 6.51 -1.61
CA ALA A 128 13.06 5.22 -1.06
C ALA A 128 14.51 5.30 -0.55
N LYS A 129 15.41 5.91 -1.33
CA LYS A 129 16.79 6.12 -0.93
C LYS A 129 16.88 7.02 0.31
N GLN A 130 16.19 8.16 0.30
CA GLN A 130 16.16 9.09 1.43
C GLN A 130 15.67 8.42 2.71
N LEU A 131 14.61 7.60 2.63
CA LEU A 131 14.10 6.86 3.77
C LEU A 131 15.10 5.80 4.26
N LEU A 132 15.74 5.06 3.34
CA LEU A 132 16.78 4.08 3.70
C LEU A 132 18.01 4.71 4.35
N GLU A 133 18.33 5.97 4.02
CA GLU A 133 19.45 6.74 4.56
C GLU A 133 19.04 7.61 5.77
N SER A 134 17.75 7.65 6.13
CA SER A 134 17.24 8.48 7.21
C SER A 134 17.60 7.94 8.60
N ASP A 135 17.85 8.87 9.53
CA ASP A 135 18.10 8.59 10.94
C ASP A 135 16.78 8.49 11.72
N VAL A 136 16.01 7.45 11.40
CA VAL A 136 14.77 7.12 12.12
C VAL A 136 15.06 6.13 13.24
N ASP A 137 14.25 6.16 14.30
CA ASP A 137 14.40 5.23 15.42
C ASP A 137 14.40 3.77 14.95
N ALA A 138 15.30 2.94 15.48
CA ALA A 138 15.43 1.55 15.04
C ALA A 138 14.15 0.73 15.27
N SER A 139 13.38 1.06 16.31
CA SER A 139 12.10 0.42 16.61
C SER A 139 10.91 1.03 15.86
N TRP A 140 11.14 2.04 15.01
CA TRP A 140 10.08 2.73 14.28
C TRP A 140 9.30 1.77 13.37
N ILE A 141 7.98 1.84 13.49
CA ILE A 141 7.01 1.24 12.58
C ILE A 141 5.89 2.28 12.44
N PRO A 142 5.54 2.72 11.22
CA PRO A 142 4.49 3.69 11.04
C PRO A 142 3.15 3.09 11.47
N LYS A 143 2.35 3.87 12.19
CA LYS A 143 1.04 3.42 12.71
C LYS A 143 -0.14 3.87 11.85
N SER A 144 0.09 4.83 10.95
CA SER A 144 -0.93 5.38 10.08
C SER A 144 -0.26 6.04 8.86
N ASN A 145 -1.10 6.54 7.95
CA ASN A 145 -0.67 7.39 6.83
C ASN A 145 -0.09 8.73 7.32
N SER A 146 -0.59 9.25 8.45
CA SER A 146 -0.13 10.48 9.10
C SER A 146 1.06 10.27 10.04
N ASP A 147 1.87 9.24 9.78
CA ASP A 147 3.11 9.07 10.54
C ASP A 147 4.08 10.23 10.22
N PRO A 148 4.66 10.92 11.23
CA PRO A 148 5.47 12.12 11.00
C PRO A 148 6.69 11.90 10.10
N VAL A 149 7.28 10.69 10.10
CA VAL A 149 8.40 10.37 9.21
C VAL A 149 7.91 10.29 7.77
N LEU A 150 6.74 9.68 7.55
CA LEU A 150 6.13 9.58 6.23
C LEU A 150 5.61 10.94 5.75
N GLU A 151 5.02 11.75 6.62
CA GLU A 151 4.59 13.12 6.26
C GLU A 151 5.77 13.95 5.77
N LYS A 152 6.86 14.00 6.55
CA LYS A 152 8.09 14.71 6.16
C LYS A 152 8.69 14.19 4.85
N LEU A 153 8.66 12.87 4.63
CA LEU A 153 9.14 12.27 3.39
C LEU A 153 8.31 12.72 2.17
N PHE A 154 6.99 12.90 2.35
CA PHE A 154 6.05 13.25 1.29
C PHE A 154 5.83 14.75 1.11
N GLU A 155 6.21 15.61 2.06
CA GLU A 155 6.26 17.07 1.86
C GLU A 155 7.09 17.48 0.63
N GLN A 156 8.04 16.63 0.24
CA GLN A 156 8.93 16.83 -0.90
C GLN A 156 8.37 16.24 -2.21
N LEU A 157 7.23 15.55 -2.15
CA LEU A 157 6.60 14.92 -3.30
C LEU A 157 5.59 15.87 -3.94
N GLU A 158 6.01 16.56 -5.00
CA GLU A 158 5.06 17.21 -5.90
C GLU A 158 4.44 16.12 -6.80
N LEU A 159 3.14 15.85 -6.65
CA LEU A 159 2.37 15.08 -7.62
C LEU A 159 1.89 16.06 -8.70
N GLY A 160 2.75 16.26 -9.70
CA GLY A 160 2.42 17.06 -10.89
C GLY A 160 1.34 16.43 -11.76
#